data_AF-A0A923QPX7-F1
#
_entry.id   AF-A0A923QPX7-F1
#
_cell.length_a   1.000
_cell.length_b   1.000
_cell.length_c   1.000
_cell.angle_alpha   90.00
_cell.angle_beta   90.00
_cell.angle_gamma   90.00
#
_symmetry.space_group_name_H-M   'P 1'
#
loop_
_entity.id
_entity.type
_entity.pdbx_description
1 polymer ?
#
loop_
_entity_poly.entity_id
_entity_poly.type
_entity_poly.pdbx_seq_one_letter_code
_entity_poly.pdbx_strand_id
1 'polypeptide(L)'
;MEFPRYHKEIVSDLMAGKFILATDQKFVSLKDNTPFYEKFFKESFAFELEMKSDFAFILSYETGEQLSRDICMFFAILCYELDKDGKNFLEEIQYAEFEHEKLDEYFENSAYTELITTNNQLKNGENRRDFIRTLSRRNIVERNGDSRFTFTQAYKVFIDFANDFAKGKLATQSDEKA
;
A
#
# COMPACT_ATOMS: atom_id res chain seq x y z
N MET A 1 -5.57 31.54 -11.76
CA MET A 1 -5.47 30.13 -12.17
C MET A 1 -6.64 29.42 -11.53
N GLU A 2 -7.51 28.80 -12.31
CA GLU A 2 -8.60 27.98 -11.76
C GLU A 2 -8.07 26.57 -11.53
N PHE A 3 -8.21 26.07 -10.30
CA PHE A 3 -7.81 24.71 -9.95
C PHE A 3 -8.98 23.74 -10.14
N PRO A 4 -8.73 22.47 -10.50
CA PRO A 4 -9.77 21.45 -10.58
C PRO A 4 -10.54 21.28 -9.26
N ARG A 5 -11.74 20.72 -9.35
CA ARG A 5 -12.55 20.40 -8.16
C ARG A 5 -11.77 19.48 -7.23
N TYR A 6 -11.89 19.71 -5.92
CA TYR A 6 -11.17 18.96 -4.87
C TYR A 6 -9.65 19.08 -4.89
N HIS A 7 -9.09 20.09 -5.58
CA HIS A 7 -7.64 20.20 -5.74
C HIS A 7 -6.87 20.14 -4.41
N LYS A 8 -7.30 20.90 -3.40
CA LYS A 8 -6.63 20.93 -2.11
C LYS A 8 -6.65 19.56 -1.43
N GLU A 9 -7.80 18.88 -1.45
CA GLU A 9 -7.98 17.57 -0.84
C GLU A 9 -7.16 16.50 -1.57
N ILE A 10 -7.18 16.49 -2.90
CA ILE A 10 -6.40 15.57 -3.74
C ILE A 10 -4.90 15.72 -3.44
N VAL A 11 -4.38 16.95 -3.48
CA VAL A 11 -2.98 17.21 -3.20
C VAL A 11 -2.63 16.81 -1.77
N SER A 12 -3.46 17.19 -0.79
CA SER A 12 -3.21 16.83 0.61
C SER A 12 -3.20 15.33 0.85
N ASP A 13 -4.11 14.58 0.25
CA ASP A 13 -4.20 13.13 0.43
C ASP A 13 -3.03 12.41 -0.25
N LEU A 14 -2.68 12.78 -1.48
CA LEU A 14 -1.56 12.18 -2.20
C LEU A 14 -0.22 12.49 -1.51
N MET A 15 -0.02 13.74 -1.07
CA MET A 15 1.20 14.13 -0.34
C MET A 15 1.33 13.45 1.04
N ALA A 16 0.20 13.03 1.64
CA ALA A 16 0.20 12.19 2.84
C ALA A 16 0.47 10.70 2.54
N GLY A 17 0.70 10.36 1.27
CA GLY A 17 0.90 9.00 0.77
C GLY A 17 -0.34 8.14 0.89
N LYS A 18 -1.53 8.73 0.72
CA LYS A 18 -2.79 7.98 0.61
C LYS A 18 -3.05 7.60 -0.84
N PHE A 19 -3.72 6.47 -0.99
CA PHE A 19 -4.33 6.07 -2.26
C PHE A 19 -5.68 6.78 -2.41
N ILE A 20 -5.92 7.35 -3.59
CA ILE A 20 -7.25 7.86 -3.97
C ILE A 20 -7.97 6.72 -4.71
N LEU A 21 -8.97 6.11 -4.07
CA LEU A 21 -9.68 4.95 -4.59
C LEU A 21 -10.75 5.36 -5.62
N ALA A 22 -11.05 4.50 -6.59
CA ALA A 22 -12.04 4.77 -7.64
C ALA A 22 -13.48 4.97 -7.13
N THR A 23 -13.77 4.53 -5.90
CA THR A 23 -15.05 4.78 -5.21
C THR A 23 -15.18 6.21 -4.68
N ASP A 24 -14.10 6.99 -4.65
CA ASP A 24 -14.08 8.38 -4.19
C ASP A 24 -14.31 9.36 -5.37
N GLN A 25 -15.16 10.36 -5.19
CA GLN A 25 -15.39 11.41 -6.19
C GLN A 25 -14.12 12.19 -6.56
N LYS A 26 -13.13 12.26 -5.66
CA LYS A 26 -11.81 12.83 -5.95
C LYS A 26 -11.09 12.09 -7.06
N PHE A 27 -11.29 10.77 -7.18
CA PHE A 27 -10.67 9.98 -8.25
C PHE A 27 -11.16 10.42 -9.62
N VAL A 28 -12.45 10.69 -9.76
CA VAL A 28 -13.04 11.19 -11.03
C VAL A 28 -12.40 12.53 -11.41
N SER A 29 -12.34 13.47 -10.47
CA SER A 29 -11.70 14.77 -10.72
C SER A 29 -10.22 14.65 -11.07
N LEU A 30 -9.49 13.78 -10.36
CA LEU A 30 -8.07 13.49 -10.64
C LEU A 30 -7.89 12.88 -12.03
N LYS A 31 -8.75 11.94 -12.42
CA LYS A 31 -8.73 11.26 -13.72
C LYS A 31 -9.04 12.20 -14.87
N ASP A 32 -10.07 13.04 -14.72
CA ASP A 32 -10.46 14.00 -15.76
C ASP A 32 -9.40 15.10 -15.97
N ASN A 33 -8.52 15.29 -14.99
CA ASN A 33 -7.47 16.31 -14.99
C ASN A 33 -6.06 15.71 -14.87
N THR A 34 -5.86 14.45 -15.27
CA THR A 34 -4.58 13.75 -15.12
C THR A 34 -3.37 14.53 -15.67
N PRO A 35 -3.41 15.11 -16.89
CA PRO A 35 -2.27 15.87 -17.42
C PRO A 35 -1.88 17.08 -16.56
N PHE A 36 -2.86 17.73 -15.92
CA PHE A 36 -2.60 18.83 -15.00
C PHE A 36 -1.88 18.33 -13.75
N TYR A 37 -2.38 17.25 -13.13
CA TYR A 37 -1.80 16.73 -11.89
C TYR A 37 -0.44 16.06 -12.09
N GLU A 38 -0.24 15.31 -13.17
CA GLU A 38 1.07 14.76 -13.53
C GLU A 38 2.12 15.87 -13.63
N LYS A 39 1.82 16.93 -14.40
CA LYS A 39 2.70 18.09 -14.52
C LYS A 39 2.91 18.78 -13.18
N PHE A 40 1.83 19.01 -12.42
CA PHE A 40 1.89 19.67 -11.12
C PHE A 40 2.80 18.92 -10.14
N PHE A 41 2.62 17.62 -9.97
CA PHE A 41 3.44 16.82 -9.05
C PHE A 41 4.89 16.69 -9.52
N LYS A 42 5.10 16.53 -10.83
CA LYS A 42 6.43 16.41 -11.40
C LYS A 42 7.23 17.70 -11.26
N GLU A 43 6.64 18.85 -11.61
CA GLU A 43 7.34 20.14 -11.58
C GLU A 43 7.46 20.71 -10.16
N SER A 44 6.49 20.45 -9.28
CA SER A 44 6.49 21.03 -7.94
C SER A 44 7.24 20.20 -6.91
N PHE A 45 7.24 18.87 -7.05
CA PHE A 45 7.76 17.95 -6.03
C PHE A 45 8.67 16.84 -6.58
N ALA A 46 8.91 16.80 -7.90
CA ALA A 46 9.62 15.70 -8.57
C ALA A 46 8.95 14.32 -8.38
N PHE A 47 7.66 14.29 -8.03
CA PHE A 47 6.89 13.06 -7.84
C PHE A 47 6.17 12.66 -9.12
N GLU A 48 5.97 11.36 -9.30
CA GLU A 48 5.21 10.81 -10.42
C GLU A 48 3.82 10.41 -9.96
N LEU A 49 2.79 10.85 -10.69
CA LEU A 49 1.42 10.42 -10.46
C LEU A 49 1.16 9.13 -11.24
N GLU A 50 0.74 8.09 -10.54
CA GLU A 50 0.37 6.81 -11.11
C GLU A 50 -1.15 6.63 -11.07
N MET A 51 -1.74 6.46 -12.25
CA MET A 51 -3.17 6.20 -12.43
C MET A 51 -3.40 4.73 -12.76
N LYS A 52 -4.11 4.00 -11.89
CA LYS A 52 -4.63 2.64 -12.17
C LYS A 52 -6.14 2.71 -12.40
N SER A 53 -6.76 1.59 -12.80
CA SER A 53 -8.21 1.54 -13.01
C SER A 53 -8.99 1.77 -11.71
N ASP A 54 -8.45 1.29 -10.58
CA ASP A 54 -9.18 1.16 -9.32
C ASP A 54 -8.71 2.15 -8.25
N PHE A 55 -7.56 2.82 -8.47
CA PHE A 55 -6.97 3.77 -7.54
C PHE A 55 -5.86 4.60 -8.21
N ALA A 56 -5.45 5.67 -7.53
CA ALA A 56 -4.32 6.51 -7.92
C ALA A 56 -3.42 6.81 -6.72
N PHE A 57 -2.14 7.06 -6.97
CA PHE A 57 -1.13 7.36 -5.96
C PHE A 57 0.03 8.13 -6.57
N ILE A 58 0.92 8.65 -5.73
CA ILE A 58 2.16 9.28 -6.17
C ILE A 58 3.38 8.46 -5.73
N LEU A 59 4.44 8.50 -6.53
CA LEU A 59 5.72 7.86 -6.26
C LEU A 59 6.81 8.92 -6.11
N SER A 60 7.69 8.70 -5.12
CA SER A 60 8.96 9.43 -5.01
C SER A 60 10.12 8.44 -5.10
N TYR A 61 11.12 8.76 -5.94
CA TYR A 61 12.29 7.91 -6.14
C TYR A 61 13.42 8.17 -5.12
N GLU A 62 13.29 9.20 -4.29
CA GLU A 62 14.34 9.61 -3.35
C GLU A 62 14.21 8.92 -1.98
N THR A 63 13.04 8.38 -1.63
CA THR A 63 12.82 7.77 -0.33
C THR A 63 12.89 6.25 -0.42
N GLY A 64 13.91 5.65 0.22
CA GLY A 64 13.91 4.24 0.56
C GLY A 64 12.83 3.96 1.60
N GLU A 65 11.57 3.89 1.18
CA GLU A 65 10.41 3.90 2.08
C GLU A 65 10.40 2.67 3.01
N GLN A 66 10.71 2.91 4.28
CA GLN A 66 10.62 1.90 5.34
C GLN A 66 9.23 1.25 5.37
N LEU A 67 8.18 2.06 5.20
CA LEU A 67 6.81 1.56 5.20
C LEU A 67 6.55 0.57 4.05
N SER A 68 7.00 0.87 2.84
CA SER A 68 6.82 -0.03 1.69
C SER A 68 7.52 -1.38 1.93
N ARG A 69 8.71 -1.38 2.57
CA ARG A 69 9.37 -2.61 3.02
C ARG A 69 8.56 -3.36 4.09
N ASP A 70 8.05 -2.64 5.09
CA ASP A 70 7.23 -3.24 6.15
C ASP A 70 5.96 -3.89 5.59
N ILE A 71 5.31 -3.26 4.59
CA ILE A 71 4.14 -3.81 3.89
C ILE A 71 4.51 -5.05 3.09
N CYS A 72 5.61 -5.03 2.35
CA CYS A 72 6.06 -6.21 1.60
C CYS A 72 6.39 -7.37 2.53
N MET A 73 7.04 -7.12 3.67
CA MET A 73 7.33 -8.12 4.69
C MET A 73 6.04 -8.69 5.30
N PHE A 74 5.08 -7.81 5.63
CA PHE A 74 3.78 -8.21 6.13
C PHE A 74 3.05 -9.14 5.14
N PHE A 75 3.00 -8.79 3.86
CA PHE A 75 2.39 -9.63 2.83
C PHE A 75 3.14 -10.94 2.59
N ALA A 76 4.47 -10.94 2.63
CA ALA A 76 5.25 -12.16 2.49
C ALA A 76 4.93 -13.17 3.60
N ILE A 77 4.91 -12.71 4.86
CA ILE A 77 4.58 -13.55 6.01
C ILE A 77 3.12 -14.02 5.92
N LEU A 78 2.19 -13.11 5.67
CA LEU A 78 0.77 -13.46 5.58
C LEU A 78 0.49 -14.46 4.45
N CYS A 79 1.12 -14.29 3.28
CA CYS A 79 1.04 -15.22 2.16
C CYS A 79 1.49 -16.63 2.57
N TYR A 80 2.64 -16.73 3.22
CA TYR A 80 3.18 -18.01 3.68
C TYR A 80 2.29 -18.69 4.74
N GLU A 81 1.78 -17.94 5.71
CA GLU A 81 0.91 -18.52 6.75
C GLU A 81 -0.46 -18.92 6.22
N LEU A 82 -1.03 -18.18 5.25
CA LEU A 82 -2.26 -18.59 4.56
C LEU A 82 -2.06 -19.84 3.70
N ASP A 83 -0.92 -19.97 3.03
CA ASP A 83 -0.58 -21.14 2.21
C ASP A 83 -0.50 -22.42 3.07
N LYS A 84 0.05 -22.34 4.30
CA LYS A 84 0.04 -23.47 5.26
C LYS A 84 -1.38 -23.92 5.62
N ASP A 85 -2.32 -22.99 5.68
CA ASP A 85 -3.74 -23.26 5.93
C ASP A 85 -4.48 -23.71 4.66
N GLY A 86 -3.78 -23.84 3.53
CA GLY A 86 -4.36 -24.23 2.24
C GLY A 86 -5.19 -23.13 1.58
N LYS A 87 -4.99 -21.87 1.96
CA LYS A 87 -5.74 -20.72 1.45
C LYS A 87 -4.95 -19.98 0.37
N ASN A 88 -5.66 -19.52 -0.67
CA ASN A 88 -5.05 -18.71 -1.71
C ASN A 88 -4.90 -17.26 -1.23
N PHE A 89 -3.66 -16.79 -1.10
CA PHE A 89 -3.37 -15.43 -0.63
C PHE A 89 -4.09 -14.32 -1.42
N LEU A 90 -4.15 -14.43 -2.75
CA LEU A 90 -4.79 -13.39 -3.58
C LEU A 90 -6.31 -13.37 -3.40
N GLU A 91 -6.94 -14.53 -3.26
CA GLU A 91 -8.38 -14.62 -2.96
C GLU A 91 -8.70 -14.05 -1.58
N GLU A 92 -7.90 -14.41 -0.56
CA GLU A 92 -8.09 -13.93 0.80
C GLU A 92 -7.91 -12.41 0.89
N ILE A 93 -6.83 -11.86 0.34
CA ILE A 93 -6.60 -10.41 0.32
C ILE A 93 -7.73 -9.69 -0.43
N GLN A 94 -8.27 -10.28 -1.50
CA GLN A 94 -9.29 -9.62 -2.31
C GLN A 94 -10.69 -9.65 -1.69
N TYR A 95 -11.05 -10.73 -0.99
CA TYR A 95 -12.44 -10.99 -0.61
C TYR A 95 -12.66 -11.23 0.90
N ALA A 96 -11.63 -11.59 1.65
CA ALA A 96 -11.79 -11.93 3.05
C ALA A 96 -11.81 -10.69 3.96
N GLU A 97 -12.53 -10.84 5.07
CA GLU A 97 -12.42 -9.97 6.23
C GLU A 97 -11.42 -10.58 7.21
N PHE A 98 -10.41 -9.81 7.59
CA PHE A 98 -9.36 -10.22 8.49
C PHE A 98 -9.67 -9.78 9.91
N GLU A 99 -9.45 -10.66 10.87
CA GLU A 99 -9.54 -10.36 12.30
C GLU A 99 -8.14 -10.16 12.90
N HIS A 100 -7.99 -9.15 13.76
CA HIS A 100 -6.71 -8.87 14.41
C HIS A 100 -6.18 -10.04 15.22
N GLU A 101 -7.04 -10.76 15.94
CA GLU A 101 -6.64 -11.93 16.75
C GLU A 101 -6.09 -13.04 15.86
N LYS A 102 -6.78 -13.34 14.75
CA LYS A 102 -6.33 -14.37 13.82
C LYS A 102 -5.02 -13.99 13.12
N LEU A 103 -4.86 -12.71 12.79
CA LEU A 103 -3.62 -12.17 12.27
C LEU A 103 -2.48 -12.29 13.28
N ASP A 104 -2.74 -12.01 14.56
CA ASP A 104 -1.77 -12.15 15.63
C ASP A 104 -1.30 -13.61 15.77
N GLU A 105 -2.23 -14.57 15.72
CA GLU A 105 -1.90 -16.00 15.71
C GLU A 105 -0.97 -16.39 14.56
N TYR A 106 -1.23 -15.89 13.33
CA TYR A 106 -0.37 -16.18 12.18
C TYR A 106 1.05 -15.67 12.41
N PHE A 107 1.20 -14.45 12.90
CA PHE A 107 2.52 -13.84 13.09
C PHE A 107 3.28 -14.43 14.28
N GLU A 108 2.59 -14.81 15.35
CA GLU A 108 3.23 -15.40 16.55
C GLU A 108 3.69 -16.83 16.33
N ASN A 109 2.98 -17.60 15.49
CA ASN A 109 3.32 -18.98 15.17
C ASN A 109 4.12 -19.12 13.86
N SER A 110 4.55 -18.00 13.26
CA SER A 110 5.23 -18.02 11.97
C SER A 110 6.62 -18.65 12.07
N ALA A 111 7.08 -19.26 10.97
CA ALA A 111 8.47 -19.71 10.85
C ALA A 111 9.47 -18.54 10.75
N TYR A 112 8.98 -17.32 10.47
CA TYR A 112 9.80 -16.12 10.28
C TYR A 112 9.93 -15.25 11.54
N THR A 113 9.98 -15.86 12.72
CA THR A 113 10.01 -15.14 14.02
C THR A 113 11.15 -14.12 14.13
N GLU A 114 12.34 -14.43 13.61
CA GLU A 114 13.49 -13.50 13.62
C GLU A 114 13.22 -12.25 12.77
N LEU A 115 12.60 -12.44 11.60
CA LEU A 115 12.21 -11.34 10.71
C LEU A 115 11.13 -10.46 11.34
N ILE A 116 10.18 -11.09 12.03
CA ILE A 116 9.09 -10.42 12.73
C ILE A 116 9.60 -9.59 13.91
N THR A 117 10.46 -10.18 14.74
CA THR A 117 10.98 -9.53 15.96
C THR A 117 11.92 -8.37 15.67
N THR A 118 12.63 -8.39 14.53
CA THR A 118 13.47 -7.28 14.07
C THR A 118 12.67 -6.16 13.40
N ASN A 119 11.43 -6.39 12.99
CA ASN A 119 10.54 -5.38 12.44
C ASN A 119 9.71 -4.68 13.55
N ASN A 120 9.97 -3.38 13.77
CA ASN A 120 9.28 -2.61 14.80
C ASN A 120 7.76 -2.49 14.62
N GLN A 121 7.23 -2.65 13.41
CA GLN A 121 5.80 -2.60 13.12
C GLN A 121 5.09 -3.95 13.29
N LEU A 122 5.83 -5.07 13.26
CA LEU A 122 5.23 -6.42 13.19
C LEU A 122 5.48 -7.29 14.42
N LYS A 123 6.45 -6.91 15.26
CA LYS A 123 6.99 -7.72 16.37
C LYS A 123 6.00 -8.19 17.44
N ASN A 124 4.86 -7.53 17.63
CA ASN A 124 3.82 -7.94 18.58
C ASN A 124 2.44 -7.39 18.16
N GLY A 125 1.38 -7.87 18.82
CA GLY A 125 0.00 -7.53 18.44
C GLY A 125 -0.35 -6.05 18.56
N GLU A 126 0.24 -5.31 19.50
CA GLU A 126 0.04 -3.86 19.60
C GLU A 126 0.65 -3.13 18.40
N ASN A 127 1.91 -3.44 18.08
CA ASN A 127 2.58 -2.89 16.91
C ASN A 127 1.84 -3.23 15.61
N ARG A 128 1.34 -4.47 15.46
CA ARG A 128 0.55 -4.88 14.29
C ARG A 128 -0.77 -4.10 14.20
N ARG A 129 -1.45 -3.83 15.31
CA ARG A 129 -2.65 -2.97 15.30
C ARG A 129 -2.33 -1.54 14.84
N ASP A 130 -1.23 -0.95 15.30
CA ASP A 130 -0.79 0.36 14.85
C ASP A 130 -0.35 0.38 13.38
N PHE A 131 0.25 -0.71 12.92
CA PHE A 131 0.58 -0.90 11.52
C PHE A 131 -0.69 -0.91 10.65
N ILE A 132 -1.72 -1.70 11.02
CA ILE A 132 -3.01 -1.71 10.30
C ILE A 132 -3.70 -0.33 10.35
N ARG A 133 -3.61 0.41 11.46
CA ARG A 133 -4.09 1.82 11.50
C ARG A 133 -3.35 2.71 10.50
N THR A 134 -2.04 2.50 10.34
CA THR A 134 -1.24 3.21 9.34
C THR A 134 -1.68 2.88 7.92
N LEU A 135 -1.94 1.60 7.63
CA LEU A 135 -2.49 1.17 6.34
C LEU A 135 -3.87 1.79 6.08
N SER A 136 -4.71 1.88 7.12
CA SER A 136 -6.05 2.47 7.02
C SER A 136 -5.98 3.96 6.70
N ARG A 137 -5.08 4.72 7.36
CA ARG A 137 -4.87 6.15 7.06
C ARG A 137 -4.43 6.41 5.62
N ARG A 138 -3.86 5.40 4.96
CA ARG A 138 -3.40 5.46 3.56
C ARG A 138 -4.39 4.87 2.58
N ASN A 139 -5.57 4.42 3.03
CA ASN A 139 -6.55 3.73 2.21
C ASN A 139 -6.02 2.43 1.59
N ILE A 140 -5.12 1.71 2.26
CA ILE A 140 -4.69 0.36 1.85
C ILE A 140 -5.66 -0.68 2.42
N VAL A 141 -6.20 -0.43 3.61
CA VAL A 141 -7.23 -1.24 4.25
C VAL A 141 -8.42 -0.37 4.66
N GLU A 142 -9.59 -0.99 4.74
CA GLU A 142 -10.81 -0.43 5.32
C GLU A 142 -11.11 -1.15 6.64
N ARG A 143 -11.43 -0.40 7.70
CA ARG A 143 -11.73 -0.98 9.02
C ARG A 143 -13.22 -1.25 9.14
N ASN A 144 -13.57 -2.50 9.45
CA ASN A 144 -14.94 -2.96 9.66
C ASN A 144 -15.19 -3.16 11.15
N GLY A 145 -15.25 -2.05 11.89
CA GLY A 145 -15.32 -2.05 13.35
C GLY A 145 -13.94 -2.07 14.01
N ASP A 146 -13.89 -2.51 15.27
CA ASP A 146 -12.69 -2.38 16.10
C ASP A 146 -11.66 -3.49 15.88
N SER A 147 -12.12 -4.71 15.61
CA SER A 147 -11.28 -5.90 15.51
C SER A 147 -11.05 -6.43 14.10
N ARG A 148 -11.70 -5.84 13.09
CA ARG A 148 -11.73 -6.37 11.72
C ARG A 148 -11.41 -5.35 10.64
N PHE A 149 -10.91 -5.83 9.51
CA PHE A 149 -10.59 -5.01 8.34
C PHE A 149 -10.59 -5.82 7.03
N THR A 150 -10.70 -5.13 5.91
CA THR A 150 -10.56 -5.67 4.54
C THR A 150 -9.47 -4.90 3.79
N PHE A 151 -8.85 -5.52 2.78
CA PHE A 151 -7.93 -4.80 1.91
C PHE A 151 -8.69 -4.10 0.78
N THR A 152 -8.21 -2.90 0.42
CA THR A 152 -8.67 -2.20 -0.78
C THR A 152 -7.80 -2.62 -1.96
N GLN A 153 -8.21 -2.29 -3.19
CA GLN A 153 -7.44 -2.60 -4.39
C GLN A 153 -6.01 -2.01 -4.40
N ALA A 154 -5.70 -1.04 -3.53
CA ALA A 154 -4.35 -0.49 -3.37
C ALA A 154 -3.29 -1.53 -2.97
N TYR A 155 -3.67 -2.69 -2.41
CA TYR A 155 -2.72 -3.78 -2.13
C TYR A 155 -1.94 -4.20 -3.39
N LYS A 156 -2.53 -4.05 -4.59
CA LYS A 156 -1.94 -4.46 -5.88
C LYS A 156 -0.58 -3.81 -6.13
N VAL A 157 -0.35 -2.58 -5.65
CA VAL A 157 0.95 -1.90 -5.80
C VAL A 157 2.09 -2.71 -5.20
N PHE A 158 1.86 -3.31 -4.05
CA PHE A 158 2.89 -4.08 -3.35
C PHE A 158 3.08 -5.48 -3.97
N ILE A 159 2.04 -6.02 -4.60
CA ILE A 159 2.13 -7.28 -5.37
C ILE A 159 2.91 -7.05 -6.66
N ASP A 160 2.62 -5.96 -7.37
CA ASP A 160 3.36 -5.57 -8.57
C ASP A 160 4.83 -5.30 -8.22
N PHE A 161 5.09 -4.59 -7.13
CA PHE A 161 6.44 -4.36 -6.62
C PHE A 161 7.19 -5.67 -6.32
N ALA A 162 6.56 -6.62 -5.61
CA ALA A 162 7.15 -7.91 -5.32
C ALA A 162 7.43 -8.73 -6.60
N ASN A 163 6.53 -8.67 -7.58
CA ASN A 163 6.70 -9.33 -8.87
C ASN A 163 7.86 -8.74 -9.67
N ASP A 164 8.00 -7.41 -9.68
CA ASP A 164 9.10 -6.73 -10.37
C ASP A 164 10.43 -6.98 -9.67
N PHE A 165 10.45 -7.07 -8.34
CA PHE A 165 11.61 -7.53 -7.57
C PHE A 165 12.02 -8.95 -7.96
N ALA A 166 11.08 -9.90 -7.95
CA ALA A 166 11.34 -11.31 -8.28
C ALA A 166 11.82 -11.50 -9.73
N LYS A 167 11.37 -10.66 -10.66
CA LYS A 167 11.79 -10.67 -12.07
C LYS A 167 13.09 -9.90 -12.32
N GLY A 168 13.73 -9.33 -11.29
CA GLY A 168 14.96 -8.56 -11.39
C GLY A 168 14.80 -7.19 -12.07
N LYS A 169 13.58 -6.69 -12.25
CA LYS A 169 13.28 -5.44 -12.96
C LYS A 169 13.54 -4.17 -12.12
N LEU A 170 13.70 -4.32 -10.80
CA LEU A 170 14.04 -3.20 -9.92
C LEU A 170 15.53 -2.83 -9.98
N ALA A 171 16.41 -3.73 -10.45
CA ALA A 171 17.84 -3.44 -10.60
C ALA A 171 18.14 -2.58 -11.84
N THR A 172 17.27 -2.61 -12.87
CA THR A 172 17.53 -1.97 -14.16
C THR A 172 17.15 -0.48 -14.24
N GLN A 173 16.34 0.02 -13.30
CA GLN A 173 15.93 1.44 -13.31
C GLN A 173 17.00 2.40 -12.72
N SER A 174 17.96 1.86 -11.97
CA SER A 174 19.06 2.62 -11.37
C SER A 174 20.15 3.00 -12.37
N ASP A 175 20.34 2.19 -13.42
CA ASP A 175 21.48 2.28 -14.34
C ASP A 175 21.19 3.04 -15.65
N GLU A 176 19.93 3.35 -15.96
CA GLU A 176 19.57 4.11 -17.18
C GLU A 176 19.58 5.64 -16.99
N LYS A 177 19.98 6.14 -15.82
CA LYS A 177 20.10 7.58 -15.53
C LYS A 177 21.48 7.98 -14.99
N ALA A 178 22.54 7.37 -15.51
CA ALA A 178 23.92 7.83 -15.34
C ALA A 178 24.44 8.51 -16.61
#